data_AF-A0A4S4B878-F1
#
_entry.id   AF-A0A4S4B878-F1
#
_cell.length_a   1.000
_cell.length_b   1.000
_cell.length_c   1.000
_cell.angle_alpha   90.00
_cell.angle_beta   90.00
_cell.angle_gamma   90.00
#
_symmetry.space_group_name_H-M   'P 1'
#
loop_
_entity.id
_entity.type
_entity.pdbx_description
1 polymer ?
#
loop_
_entity_poly.entity_id
_entity_poly.type
_entity_poly.pdbx_seq_one_letter_code
_entity_poly.pdbx_strand_id
1 'polypeptide(L)'
;MKDVERQLEGYIRQATRGLRGPRRQDAQQELRGALEDKIHRHRLLGLDEHAALTAALRDFGSASAVARDLNAVHTLPTVYRSLLLAGIGTLLGLQAVAQVPMVRAIPDPQELAQTCRHDEAMLNRMSLSDAAALRLKLAQPGQRAKLEAECRAMIPAPVNTLLSLADLLAALRKGGIVVSTVPGFDGYLQLTFPGRKDIQGLDLSGSFKMIGQQSYIQAAPLVDLLRYALPSDIPLRLSGIDNPVLEIGPARLQLGTATTPVRATDFYLLPLLGVVEAQLKNLSRTPISLAVVYDGSETQTPQIKLTAPDQALFATVSNARLVAKSSATAKEYYLLRVRAVSAGLLAVPQGRIVNTPAELIAATAKGQEAVLVYRLNAADLRNLKLTPVPAKSLQPVP
;
A
#
# COMPACT_ATOMS: atom_id res chain seq x y z
N MET A 1 13.64 -4.37 32.35
CA MET A 1 12.72 -4.75 33.44
C MET A 1 12.53 -3.71 34.54
N LYS A 2 13.40 -3.54 35.56
CA LYS A 2 13.08 -2.64 36.71
C LYS A 2 12.76 -1.18 36.34
N ASP A 3 13.36 -0.65 35.29
CA ASP A 3 13.10 0.72 34.85
C ASP A 3 11.76 0.88 34.11
N VAL A 4 11.42 -0.09 33.26
CA VAL A 4 10.14 -0.16 32.53
C VAL A 4 8.97 -0.21 33.51
N GLU A 5 9.06 -1.07 34.52
CA GLU A 5 8.05 -1.19 35.57
C GLU A 5 7.90 0.12 36.36
N ARG A 6 9.02 0.79 36.69
CA ARG A 6 9.00 2.08 37.38
C ARG A 6 8.33 3.18 36.54
N GLN A 7 8.61 3.24 35.24
CA GLN A 7 8.01 4.21 34.32
C GLN A 7 6.50 3.96 34.16
N LEU A 8 6.10 2.69 33.98
CA LEU A 8 4.70 2.27 33.89
C LEU A 8 3.92 2.65 35.16
N GLU A 9 4.44 2.32 36.35
CA GLU A 9 3.84 2.71 37.63
C GLU A 9 3.83 4.23 37.86
N GLY A 10 4.83 4.93 37.35
CA GLY A 10 4.86 6.40 37.33
C GLY A 10 3.69 6.97 36.54
N TYR A 11 3.47 6.46 35.33
CA TYR A 11 2.36 6.85 34.46
C TYR A 11 1.00 6.53 35.08
N ILE A 12 0.79 5.31 35.56
CA ILE A 12 -0.48 4.87 36.18
C ILE A 12 -0.84 5.74 37.39
N ARG A 13 0.13 6.05 38.25
CA ARG A 13 -0.09 6.92 39.42
C ARG A 13 -0.46 8.34 39.03
N GLN A 14 0.11 8.87 37.94
CA GLN A 14 -0.23 10.20 37.43
C GLN A 14 -1.61 10.20 36.76
N ALA A 15 -1.91 9.18 35.94
CA ALA A 15 -3.17 9.04 35.22
C ALA A 15 -4.37 8.81 36.15
N THR A 16 -4.14 8.26 37.34
CA THR A 16 -5.21 8.04 38.34
C THR A 16 -5.24 9.14 39.42
N ARG A 17 -4.53 10.25 39.22
CA ARG A 17 -4.52 11.38 40.16
C ARG A 17 -5.91 12.06 40.15
N GLY A 18 -6.59 12.03 41.30
CA GLY A 18 -7.93 12.61 41.49
C GLY A 18 -8.95 11.57 41.99
N LEU A 19 -8.74 10.29 41.68
CA LEU A 19 -9.54 9.20 42.21
C LEU A 19 -9.12 8.86 43.65
N ARG A 20 -10.07 8.43 44.49
CA ARG A 20 -9.84 8.06 45.89
C ARG A 20 -10.47 6.71 46.21
N GLY A 21 -9.87 6.02 47.18
CA GLY A 21 -10.39 4.76 47.72
C GLY A 21 -10.45 3.64 46.67
N PRO A 22 -11.47 2.76 46.74
CA PRO A 22 -11.59 1.58 45.86
C PRO A 22 -11.54 1.93 44.36
N ARG A 23 -12.19 3.04 43.95
CA ARG A 23 -12.21 3.48 42.54
C ARG A 23 -10.83 3.75 41.97
N ARG A 24 -9.90 4.22 42.81
CA ARG A 24 -8.51 4.42 42.37
C ARG A 24 -7.83 3.08 42.11
N GLN A 25 -8.05 2.10 42.97
CA GLN A 25 -7.45 0.77 42.85
C GLN A 25 -7.98 0.08 41.59
N ASP A 26 -9.29 0.13 41.35
CA ASP A 26 -9.93 -0.46 40.16
C ASP A 26 -9.37 0.17 38.88
N ALA A 27 -9.34 1.50 38.80
CA ALA A 27 -8.80 2.21 37.64
C ALA A 27 -7.30 1.95 37.42
N GLN A 28 -6.52 1.77 38.48
CA GLN A 28 -5.11 1.41 38.37
C GLN A 28 -4.91 0.00 37.81
N GLN A 29 -5.73 -0.96 38.25
CA GLN A 29 -5.66 -2.33 37.78
C GLN A 29 -6.08 -2.44 36.31
N GLU A 30 -7.17 -1.79 35.92
CA GLU A 30 -7.65 -1.74 34.54
C GLU A 30 -6.62 -1.08 33.60
N LEU A 31 -6.11 0.10 33.98
CA LEU A 31 -5.13 0.83 33.19
C LEU A 31 -3.81 0.05 33.05
N ARG A 32 -3.39 -0.68 34.11
CA ARG A 32 -2.21 -1.55 34.04
C ARG A 32 -2.41 -2.65 33.00
N GLY A 33 -3.52 -3.39 33.06
CA GLY A 33 -3.79 -4.48 32.11
C GLY A 33 -3.85 -4.00 30.66
N ALA A 34 -4.47 -2.85 30.41
CA ALA A 34 -4.55 -2.28 29.07
C ALA A 34 -3.18 -1.81 28.53
N LEU A 35 -2.33 -1.24 29.38
CA LEU A 35 -0.96 -0.87 29.02
C LEU A 35 -0.09 -2.11 28.77
N GLU A 36 -0.17 -3.14 29.61
CA GLU A 36 0.55 -4.40 29.44
C GLU A 36 0.19 -5.10 28.13
N ASP A 37 -1.10 -5.16 27.77
CA ASP A 37 -1.55 -5.70 26.48
C ASP A 37 -0.97 -4.90 25.30
N LYS A 38 -1.00 -3.56 25.36
CA LYS A 38 -0.42 -2.70 24.32
C LYS A 38 1.10 -2.87 24.19
N ILE A 39 1.82 -2.95 25.31
CA ILE A 39 3.26 -3.24 25.33
C ILE A 39 3.52 -4.59 24.67
N HIS A 40 2.73 -5.62 25.02
CA HIS A 40 2.87 -6.95 24.44
C HIS A 40 2.68 -6.93 22.92
N ARG A 41 1.65 -6.25 22.40
CA ARG A 41 1.43 -6.10 20.94
C ARG A 41 2.61 -5.42 20.24
N HIS A 42 3.15 -4.36 20.83
CA HIS A 42 4.32 -3.67 20.27
C HIS A 42 5.57 -4.54 20.28
N ARG A 43 5.74 -5.41 21.29
CA ARG A 43 6.80 -6.42 21.31
C ARG A 43 6.62 -7.49 20.23
N LEU A 44 5.38 -7.91 19.94
CA LEU A 44 5.08 -8.83 18.83
C LEU A 44 5.45 -8.22 17.46
N LEU A 45 5.45 -6.89 17.35
CA LEU A 45 5.93 -6.15 16.17
C LEU A 45 7.46 -5.98 16.12
N GLY A 46 8.19 -6.58 17.06
CA GLY A 46 9.66 -6.60 17.09
C GLY A 46 10.31 -5.43 17.83
N LEU A 47 9.53 -4.61 18.56
CA LEU A 47 10.10 -3.60 19.45
C LEU A 47 10.66 -4.25 20.72
N ASP A 48 11.80 -3.74 21.20
CA ASP A 48 12.30 -4.10 22.52
C ASP A 48 11.37 -3.59 23.64
N GLU A 49 11.60 -4.05 24.88
CA GLU A 49 10.74 -3.76 26.03
C GLU A 49 10.56 -2.25 26.27
N HIS A 50 11.63 -1.45 26.14
CA HIS A 50 11.60 -0.01 26.41
C HIS A 50 10.95 0.76 25.25
N ALA A 51 11.26 0.38 24.01
CA ALA A 51 10.62 0.94 22.82
C ALA A 51 9.12 0.61 22.79
N ALA A 52 8.73 -0.60 23.19
CA ALA A 52 7.34 -1.01 23.29
C ALA A 52 6.56 -0.23 24.36
N LEU A 53 7.16 -0.01 25.55
CA LEU A 53 6.59 0.88 26.57
C LEU A 53 6.42 2.30 26.03
N THR A 54 7.45 2.85 25.40
CA THR A 54 7.42 4.20 24.85
C THR A 54 6.31 4.34 23.79
N ALA A 55 6.17 3.35 22.91
CA ALA A 55 5.11 3.31 21.90
C ALA A 55 3.72 3.18 22.54
N ALA A 56 3.57 2.32 23.56
CA ALA A 56 2.32 2.15 24.28
C ALA A 56 1.90 3.43 25.01
N LEU A 57 2.81 4.09 25.74
CA LEU A 57 2.53 5.35 26.43
C LEU A 57 2.16 6.47 25.44
N ARG A 58 2.84 6.54 24.29
CA ARG A 58 2.48 7.48 23.22
C ARG A 58 1.07 7.23 22.69
N ASP A 59 0.67 5.97 22.50
CA ASP A 59 -0.68 5.59 22.04
C ASP A 59 -1.76 5.99 23.07
N PHE A 60 -1.48 5.86 24.38
CA PHE A 60 -2.39 6.26 25.46
C PHE A 60 -2.46 7.77 25.68
N GLY A 61 -1.47 8.53 25.21
CA GLY A 61 -1.39 9.97 25.38
C GLY A 61 -0.79 10.39 26.73
N SER A 62 -1.06 11.64 27.14
CA SER A 62 -0.51 12.18 28.39
C SER A 62 -1.30 11.70 29.60
N ALA A 63 -0.61 11.40 30.71
CA ALA A 63 -1.25 10.96 31.95
C ALA A 63 -2.31 11.97 32.47
N SER A 64 -2.10 13.27 32.26
CA SER A 64 -3.07 14.31 32.64
C SER A 64 -4.35 14.27 31.82
N ALA A 65 -4.28 13.94 30.52
CA ALA A 65 -5.47 13.75 29.69
C ALA A 65 -6.28 12.55 30.19
N VAL A 66 -5.63 11.40 30.37
CA VAL A 66 -6.27 10.19 30.92
C VAL A 66 -6.87 10.45 32.30
N ALA A 67 -6.20 11.22 33.16
CA ALA A 67 -6.74 11.60 34.46
C ALA A 67 -8.01 12.44 34.37
N ARG A 68 -8.11 13.38 33.44
CA ARG A 68 -9.34 14.16 33.24
C ARG A 68 -10.49 13.26 32.83
N ASP A 69 -10.23 12.34 31.90
CA ASP A 69 -11.25 11.43 31.38
C ASP A 69 -11.73 10.46 32.45
N LEU A 70 -10.81 9.83 33.20
CA LEU A 70 -11.15 8.95 34.31
C LEU A 70 -11.93 9.68 35.42
N ASN A 71 -11.53 10.90 35.78
CA ASN A 71 -12.28 11.67 36.77
C ASN A 71 -13.70 11.98 36.27
N ALA A 72 -13.87 12.35 35.00
CA ALA A 72 -15.19 12.65 34.44
C ALA A 72 -16.17 11.47 34.57
N VAL A 73 -15.73 10.23 34.32
CA VAL A 73 -16.57 9.02 34.51
C VAL A 73 -17.04 8.87 35.94
N HIS A 74 -16.14 9.12 36.88
CA HIS A 74 -16.37 8.79 38.28
C HIS A 74 -17.05 9.91 39.05
N THR A 75 -16.99 11.16 38.58
CA THR A 75 -17.65 12.33 39.18
C THR A 75 -19.06 12.59 38.64
N LEU A 76 -19.44 12.01 37.49
CA LEU A 76 -20.76 12.26 36.92
C LEU A 76 -21.90 11.50 37.64
N PRO A 77 -23.11 12.09 37.72
CA PRO A 77 -24.30 11.46 38.32
C PRO A 77 -24.60 10.10 37.66
N THR A 78 -25.12 9.15 38.45
CA THR A 78 -25.28 7.74 38.08
C THR A 78 -26.06 7.51 36.78
N VAL A 79 -26.95 8.43 36.40
CA VAL A 79 -27.73 8.38 35.14
C VAL A 79 -26.85 8.59 33.89
N TYR A 80 -25.71 9.28 34.01
CA TYR A 80 -24.74 9.47 32.93
C TYR A 80 -23.64 8.39 32.90
N ARG A 81 -23.48 7.59 33.97
CA ARG A 81 -22.47 6.52 34.05
C ARG A 81 -22.72 5.39 33.06
N SER A 82 -23.98 5.02 32.82
CA SER A 82 -24.34 4.00 31.83
C SER A 82 -24.06 4.46 30.40
N LEU A 83 -24.23 5.75 30.11
CA LEU A 83 -23.88 6.36 28.81
C LEU A 83 -22.35 6.48 28.62
N LEU A 84 -21.59 6.78 29.68
CA LEU A 84 -20.13 6.92 29.62
C LEU A 84 -19.36 5.60 29.69
N LEU A 85 -19.87 4.56 30.34
CA LEU A 85 -19.21 3.25 30.33
C LEU A 85 -19.39 2.52 28.98
N ALA A 86 -20.54 2.73 28.31
CA ALA A 86 -20.68 2.38 26.89
C ALA A 86 -19.76 3.24 26.00
N GLY A 87 -19.54 4.51 26.39
CA GLY A 87 -18.60 5.42 25.76
C GLY A 87 -17.14 5.02 25.94
N ILE A 88 -16.63 4.69 27.12
CA ILE A 88 -15.17 4.62 27.34
C ILE A 88 -14.56 3.28 26.94
N GLY A 89 -15.35 2.21 26.99
CA GLY A 89 -15.01 0.97 26.28
C GLY A 89 -14.87 1.15 24.76
N THR A 90 -15.50 2.20 24.19
CA THR A 90 -15.41 2.53 22.76
C THR A 90 -14.49 3.74 22.45
N LEU A 91 -14.30 4.68 23.37
CA LEU A 91 -13.57 5.94 23.15
C LEU A 91 -12.06 5.80 23.36
N LEU A 92 -11.58 4.89 24.22
CA LEU A 92 -10.15 4.56 24.35
C LEU A 92 -9.59 3.78 23.14
N GLY A 93 -10.47 3.32 22.24
CA GLY A 93 -10.09 2.71 20.96
C GLY A 93 -10.29 3.60 19.72
N LEU A 94 -11.08 4.69 19.80
CA LEU A 94 -11.60 5.36 18.59
C LEU A 94 -11.40 6.88 18.51
N GLN A 95 -11.00 7.60 19.56
CA GLN A 95 -11.01 9.08 19.53
C GLN A 95 -9.80 9.79 18.92
N ALA A 96 -8.88 9.06 18.30
CA ALA A 96 -7.91 9.66 17.39
C ALA A 96 -7.78 8.87 16.09
N VAL A 97 -8.86 8.24 15.63
CA VAL A 97 -9.02 8.05 14.19
C VAL A 97 -9.34 9.43 13.62
N ALA A 98 -8.35 10.32 13.61
CA ALA A 98 -8.39 11.52 12.79
C ALA A 98 -8.87 11.05 11.43
N GLN A 99 -10.04 11.54 10.99
CA GLN A 99 -10.71 11.08 9.77
C GLN A 99 -9.68 11.12 8.64
N VAL A 100 -9.10 9.95 8.35
CA VAL A 100 -8.02 9.80 7.39
C VAL A 100 -8.66 10.19 6.07
N PRO A 101 -8.24 11.29 5.43
CA PRO A 101 -8.87 11.74 4.21
C PRO A 101 -8.83 10.63 3.17
N MET A 102 -9.99 10.39 2.58
CA MET A 102 -10.17 9.36 1.58
C MET A 102 -9.80 9.91 0.20
N VAL A 103 -9.00 9.15 -0.54
CA VAL A 103 -8.71 9.38 -1.96
C VAL A 103 -9.53 8.38 -2.74
N ARG A 104 -10.59 8.85 -3.39
CA ARG A 104 -11.46 7.96 -4.18
C ARG A 104 -10.69 7.41 -5.36
N ALA A 105 -10.94 6.14 -5.65
CA ALA A 105 -10.54 5.53 -6.90
C ALA A 105 -11.73 5.50 -7.86
N ILE A 106 -11.47 5.39 -9.16
CA ILE A 106 -12.53 5.44 -10.18
C ILE A 106 -13.58 4.37 -9.91
N PRO A 107 -14.88 4.74 -9.88
CA PRO A 107 -15.92 3.83 -9.43
C PRO A 107 -16.37 2.79 -10.44
N ASP A 108 -16.18 3.05 -11.74
CA ASP A 108 -16.76 2.22 -12.79
C ASP A 108 -15.72 1.81 -13.85
N PRO A 109 -15.50 0.50 -14.07
CA PRO A 109 -14.76 0.00 -15.24
C PRO A 109 -15.27 0.55 -16.58
N GLN A 110 -16.55 0.91 -16.71
CA GLN A 110 -17.09 1.55 -17.91
C GLN A 110 -16.57 2.98 -18.10
N GLU A 111 -16.32 3.72 -17.02
CA GLU A 111 -15.62 5.01 -17.11
C GLU A 111 -14.19 4.80 -17.57
N LEU A 112 -13.53 3.73 -17.13
CA LEU A 112 -12.20 3.37 -17.65
C LEU A 112 -12.25 3.04 -19.14
N ALA A 113 -13.30 2.38 -19.62
CA ALA A 113 -13.48 2.12 -21.04
C ALA A 113 -13.62 3.40 -21.89
N GLN A 114 -14.00 4.54 -21.29
CA GLN A 114 -13.95 5.83 -21.98
C GLN A 114 -12.52 6.27 -22.31
N THR A 115 -11.52 5.84 -21.54
CA THR A 115 -10.10 6.10 -21.87
C THR A 115 -9.64 5.41 -23.14
N CYS A 116 -10.37 4.38 -23.58
CA CYS A 116 -10.10 3.69 -24.83
C CYS A 116 -10.74 4.36 -26.04
N ARG A 117 -11.47 5.46 -25.88
CA ARG A 117 -12.03 6.20 -27.02
C ARG A 117 -10.93 6.97 -27.73
N HIS A 118 -10.88 6.80 -29.06
CA HIS A 118 -9.95 7.53 -29.93
C HIS A 118 -10.68 8.69 -30.63
N ASP A 119 -11.10 9.66 -29.82
CA ASP A 119 -11.75 10.89 -30.28
C ASP A 119 -10.75 12.04 -30.56
N GLU A 120 -11.24 13.14 -31.14
CA GLU A 120 -10.39 14.28 -31.48
C GLU A 120 -9.80 14.98 -30.25
N ALA A 121 -10.48 14.94 -29.10
CA ALA A 121 -9.96 15.52 -27.86
C ALA A 121 -8.71 14.77 -27.37
N MET A 122 -8.72 13.43 -27.47
CA MET A 122 -7.55 12.59 -27.20
C MET A 122 -6.43 12.86 -28.20
N LEU A 123 -6.74 12.91 -29.51
CA LEU A 123 -5.75 13.15 -30.57
C LEU A 123 -5.08 14.52 -30.45
N ASN A 124 -5.81 15.55 -30.02
CA ASN A 124 -5.26 16.91 -29.84
C ASN A 124 -4.30 17.04 -28.66
N ARG A 125 -4.23 16.04 -27.78
CA ARG A 125 -3.25 15.97 -26.68
C ARG A 125 -1.98 15.22 -27.04
N MET A 126 -1.95 14.57 -28.21
CA MET A 126 -0.78 13.82 -28.70
C MET A 126 0.17 14.74 -29.48
N SER A 127 1.39 14.27 -29.73
CA SER A 127 2.27 14.95 -30.68
C SER A 127 1.62 14.98 -32.07
N LEU A 128 1.89 16.02 -32.87
CA LEU A 128 1.30 16.17 -34.20
C LEU A 128 1.56 14.93 -35.09
N SER A 129 2.75 14.34 -35.01
CA SER A 129 3.11 13.13 -35.77
C SER A 129 2.32 11.91 -35.32
N ASP A 130 2.20 11.67 -34.01
CA ASP A 130 1.48 10.50 -33.49
C ASP A 130 -0.03 10.63 -33.74
N ALA A 131 -0.57 11.83 -33.59
CA ALA A 131 -1.96 12.13 -33.90
C ALA A 131 -2.26 11.89 -35.38
N ALA A 132 -1.39 12.34 -36.30
CA ALA A 132 -1.56 12.10 -37.73
C ALA A 132 -1.50 10.60 -38.09
N ALA A 133 -0.53 9.87 -37.53
CA ALA A 133 -0.40 8.43 -37.74
C ALA A 133 -1.62 7.66 -37.21
N LEU A 134 -2.14 8.04 -36.04
CA LEU A 134 -3.33 7.42 -35.47
C LEU A 134 -4.59 7.77 -36.28
N ARG A 135 -4.75 9.02 -36.73
CA ARG A 135 -5.86 9.42 -37.63
C ARG A 135 -5.89 8.59 -38.90
N LEU A 136 -4.73 8.33 -39.53
CA LEU A 136 -4.64 7.48 -40.72
C LEU A 136 -5.12 6.04 -40.45
N LYS A 137 -4.77 5.48 -39.29
CA LYS A 137 -5.27 4.15 -38.87
C LYS A 137 -6.78 4.18 -38.61
N LEU A 138 -7.28 5.18 -37.89
CA LEU A 138 -8.69 5.32 -37.55
C LEU A 138 -9.59 5.56 -38.77
N ALA A 139 -9.06 6.11 -39.85
CA ALA A 139 -9.78 6.33 -41.11
C ALA A 139 -10.08 5.02 -41.88
N GLN A 140 -9.37 3.93 -41.58
CA GLN A 140 -9.63 2.64 -42.22
C GLN A 140 -10.92 2.00 -41.63
N PRO A 141 -11.78 1.37 -42.47
CA PRO A 141 -13.01 0.74 -42.00
C PRO A 141 -12.78 -0.27 -40.86
N GLY A 142 -13.54 -0.14 -39.78
CA GLY A 142 -13.49 -1.04 -38.62
C GLY A 142 -12.30 -0.87 -37.68
N GLN A 143 -11.26 -0.11 -38.05
CA GLN A 143 -10.05 0.02 -37.21
C GLN A 143 -10.30 0.74 -35.89
N ARG A 144 -11.19 1.74 -35.86
CA ARG A 144 -11.57 2.38 -34.57
C ARG A 144 -12.13 1.33 -33.60
N ALA A 145 -13.19 0.62 -33.99
CA ALA A 145 -13.82 -0.38 -33.12
C ALA A 145 -12.81 -1.45 -32.67
N LYS A 146 -11.93 -1.88 -33.58
CA LYS A 146 -10.84 -2.82 -33.28
C LYS A 146 -9.86 -2.26 -32.24
N LEU A 147 -9.31 -1.07 -32.44
CA LEU A 147 -8.35 -0.45 -31.51
C LEU A 147 -8.98 -0.19 -30.14
N GLU A 148 -10.23 0.26 -30.09
CA GLU A 148 -10.92 0.46 -28.83
C GLU A 148 -11.19 -0.88 -28.12
N ALA A 149 -11.52 -1.95 -28.86
CA ALA A 149 -11.69 -3.29 -28.30
C ALA A 149 -10.36 -3.86 -27.80
N GLU A 150 -9.27 -3.69 -28.55
CA GLU A 150 -7.91 -4.05 -28.13
C GLU A 150 -7.50 -3.29 -26.87
N CYS A 151 -7.76 -1.98 -26.81
CA CYS A 151 -7.54 -1.18 -25.61
C CYS A 151 -8.35 -1.69 -24.42
N ARG A 152 -9.66 -1.96 -24.60
CA ARG A 152 -10.51 -2.52 -23.53
C ARG A 152 -10.04 -3.90 -23.07
N ALA A 153 -9.50 -4.71 -23.97
CA ALA A 153 -8.92 -6.01 -23.62
C ALA A 153 -7.57 -5.88 -22.88
N MET A 154 -6.85 -4.76 -23.08
CA MET A 154 -5.60 -4.45 -22.37
C MET A 154 -5.82 -3.76 -21.02
N ILE A 155 -7.00 -3.19 -20.77
CA ILE A 155 -7.35 -2.66 -19.46
C ILE A 155 -7.41 -3.84 -18.48
N PRO A 156 -6.53 -3.91 -17.46
CA PRO A 156 -6.64 -4.93 -16.45
C PRO A 156 -7.94 -4.74 -15.66
N ALA A 157 -8.79 -5.76 -15.60
CA ALA A 157 -9.91 -5.83 -14.67
C ALA A 157 -9.44 -6.47 -13.34
N PRO A 158 -10.05 -6.17 -12.17
CA PRO A 158 -10.63 -4.93 -11.69
C PRO A 158 -9.89 -4.52 -10.40
N VAL A 159 -8.89 -3.66 -10.51
CA VAL A 159 -8.44 -2.89 -9.35
C VAL A 159 -8.53 -1.45 -9.77
N ASN A 160 -9.05 -0.60 -8.89
CA ASN A 160 -9.23 0.80 -9.19
C ASN A 160 -7.86 1.48 -9.21
N THR A 161 -7.18 1.32 -10.34
CA THR A 161 -5.80 1.75 -10.55
C THR A 161 -5.68 3.25 -10.75
N LEU A 162 -6.80 3.98 -10.84
CA LEU A 162 -6.84 5.43 -10.99
C LEU A 162 -7.38 6.08 -9.72
N LEU A 163 -6.57 6.94 -9.12
CA LEU A 163 -6.89 7.71 -7.90
C LEU A 163 -7.24 9.14 -8.28
N SER A 164 -8.28 9.70 -7.66
CA SER A 164 -8.69 11.10 -7.83
C SER A 164 -7.54 12.03 -7.41
N LEU A 165 -7.04 12.82 -8.37
CA LEU A 165 -5.97 13.78 -8.08
C LEU A 165 -6.46 14.88 -7.14
N ALA A 166 -7.70 15.36 -7.33
CA ALA A 166 -8.27 16.38 -6.46
C ALA A 166 -8.35 15.93 -5.00
N ASP A 167 -8.80 14.69 -4.76
CA ASP A 167 -8.87 14.13 -3.40
C ASP A 167 -7.48 13.93 -2.79
N LEU A 168 -6.50 13.47 -3.59
CA LEU A 168 -5.11 13.34 -3.17
C LEU A 168 -4.53 14.70 -2.72
N LEU A 169 -4.69 15.75 -3.54
CA LEU A 169 -4.19 17.08 -3.20
C LEU A 169 -4.86 17.64 -1.94
N ALA A 170 -6.18 17.43 -1.78
CA ALA A 170 -6.90 17.82 -0.59
C ALA A 170 -6.43 17.06 0.66
N ALA A 171 -6.17 15.75 0.54
CA ALA A 171 -5.67 14.91 1.61
C ALA A 171 -4.27 15.35 2.09
N LEU A 172 -3.35 15.64 1.16
CA LEU A 172 -2.01 16.15 1.45
C LEU A 172 -2.08 17.49 2.20
N ARG A 173 -2.91 18.42 1.72
CA ARG A 173 -3.13 19.73 2.36
C ARG A 173 -3.71 19.60 3.76
N LYS A 174 -4.70 18.72 3.95
CA LYS A 174 -5.27 18.42 5.28
C LYS A 174 -4.24 17.79 6.22
N GLY A 175 -3.25 17.08 5.70
CA GLY A 175 -2.09 16.59 6.43
C GLY A 175 -1.02 17.65 6.75
N GLY A 176 -1.24 18.91 6.37
CA GLY A 176 -0.31 20.02 6.61
C GLY A 176 0.78 20.19 5.54
N ILE A 177 0.75 19.42 4.45
CA ILE A 177 1.68 19.60 3.33
C ILE A 177 1.16 20.73 2.45
N VAL A 178 1.97 21.75 2.21
CA VAL A 178 1.64 22.79 1.23
C VAL A 178 1.84 22.20 -0.16
N VAL A 179 0.80 22.23 -0.99
CA VAL A 179 0.82 21.67 -2.34
C VAL A 179 0.46 22.73 -3.37
N SER A 180 1.43 23.06 -4.22
CA SER A 180 1.30 24.02 -5.33
C SER A 180 1.41 23.29 -6.67
N THR A 181 0.53 23.62 -7.62
CA THR A 181 0.63 23.17 -9.01
C THR A 181 1.44 24.19 -9.81
N VAL A 182 2.26 23.74 -10.75
CA VAL A 182 3.02 24.65 -11.61
C VAL A 182 2.23 24.92 -12.90
N PRO A 183 1.87 26.19 -13.21
CA PRO A 183 1.16 26.52 -14.44
C PRO A 183 1.94 26.08 -15.68
N GLY A 184 1.25 25.45 -16.65
CA GLY A 184 1.86 24.96 -17.87
C GLY A 184 2.53 23.58 -17.77
N PHE A 185 2.55 22.96 -16.59
CA PHE A 185 3.09 21.62 -16.38
C PHE A 185 2.02 20.70 -15.77
N ASP A 186 1.26 20.04 -16.64
CA ASP A 186 0.21 19.11 -16.22
C ASP A 186 0.80 17.98 -15.37
N GLY A 187 0.31 17.86 -14.13
CA GLY A 187 0.73 16.82 -13.20
C GLY A 187 2.02 17.13 -12.42
N TYR A 188 2.68 18.28 -12.59
CA TYR A 188 3.83 18.64 -11.77
C TYR A 188 3.40 19.35 -10.47
N LEU A 189 3.76 18.77 -9.33
CA LEU A 189 3.45 19.28 -8.00
C LEU A 189 4.71 19.76 -7.27
N GLN A 190 4.59 20.85 -6.53
CA GLN A 190 5.56 21.33 -5.56
C GLN A 190 5.02 21.07 -4.15
N LEU A 191 5.76 20.28 -3.37
CA LEU A 191 5.40 19.88 -2.01
C LEU A 191 6.33 20.58 -1.01
N THR A 192 5.76 21.24 0.00
CA THR A 192 6.53 21.77 1.14
C THR A 192 5.99 21.17 2.43
N PHE A 193 6.87 20.55 3.20
CA PHE A 193 6.52 19.87 4.45
C PHE A 193 6.60 20.82 5.66
N PRO A 194 5.79 20.64 6.71
CA PRO A 194 5.85 21.44 7.93
C PRO A 194 7.26 21.49 8.52
N GLY A 195 7.73 22.70 8.85
CA GLY A 195 9.06 22.93 9.41
C GLY A 195 10.22 22.87 8.41
N ARG A 196 9.95 22.57 7.14
CA ARG A 196 10.96 22.54 6.07
C ARG A 196 10.88 23.77 5.17
N LYS A 197 12.03 24.17 4.61
CA LYS A 197 12.15 25.30 3.67
C LYS A 197 12.32 24.84 2.22
N ASP A 198 12.77 23.61 2.03
CA ASP A 198 12.99 23.01 0.73
C ASP A 198 11.68 22.56 0.08
N ILE A 199 11.60 22.80 -1.23
CA ILE A 199 10.47 22.42 -2.08
C ILE A 199 10.82 21.11 -2.77
N GLN A 200 9.92 20.13 -2.68
CA GLN A 200 10.05 18.83 -3.32
C GLN A 200 9.19 18.77 -4.58
N GLY A 201 9.81 18.51 -5.72
CA GLY A 201 9.12 18.36 -7.00
C GLY A 201 8.62 16.93 -7.17
N LEU A 202 7.32 16.76 -7.44
CA LEU A 202 6.71 15.48 -7.75
C LEU A 202 6.08 15.55 -9.14
N ASP A 203 6.69 14.88 -10.10
CA ASP A 203 6.21 14.81 -11.48
C ASP A 203 5.25 13.63 -11.66
N LEU A 204 3.96 13.93 -11.85
CA LEU A 204 2.91 12.94 -12.11
C LEU A 204 2.51 12.87 -13.59
N SER A 205 3.18 13.63 -14.48
CA SER A 205 2.77 13.80 -15.89
C SER A 205 2.64 12.46 -16.63
N GLY A 206 3.57 11.54 -16.42
CA GLY A 206 3.53 10.19 -17.02
C GLY A 206 2.44 9.26 -16.45
N SER A 207 1.87 9.61 -15.30
CA SER A 207 0.83 8.83 -14.60
C SER A 207 -0.54 9.48 -14.63
N PHE A 208 -0.64 10.68 -15.19
CA PHE A 208 -1.84 11.49 -15.23
C PHE A 208 -2.83 11.01 -16.31
N LYS A 209 -4.12 10.98 -15.96
CA LYS A 209 -5.22 10.64 -16.87
C LYS A 209 -6.38 11.61 -16.66
N MET A 210 -6.99 12.05 -17.75
CA MET A 210 -8.26 12.79 -17.71
C MET A 210 -9.39 11.87 -18.09
N ILE A 211 -10.40 11.75 -17.23
CA ILE A 211 -11.68 11.10 -17.55
C ILE A 211 -12.79 12.12 -17.36
N GLY A 212 -13.49 12.43 -18.46
CA GLY A 212 -14.36 13.59 -18.50
C GLY A 212 -13.59 14.88 -18.15
N GLN A 213 -14.08 15.60 -17.15
CA GLN A 213 -13.44 16.82 -16.62
C GLN A 213 -12.59 16.58 -15.36
N GLN A 214 -12.44 15.33 -14.94
CA GLN A 214 -11.74 14.98 -13.71
C GLN A 214 -10.35 14.42 -13.99
N SER A 215 -9.40 14.83 -13.16
CA SER A 215 -8.01 14.38 -13.21
C SER A 215 -7.79 13.22 -12.26
N TYR A 216 -7.11 12.20 -12.78
CA TYR A 216 -6.75 10.99 -12.07
C TYR A 216 -5.27 10.70 -12.24
N ILE A 217 -4.72 9.91 -11.32
CA ILE A 217 -3.36 9.39 -11.42
C ILE A 217 -3.34 7.87 -11.27
N GLN A 218 -2.40 7.23 -11.93
CA GLN A 218 -2.17 5.80 -11.74
C GLN A 218 -1.62 5.51 -10.33
N ALA A 219 -2.24 4.56 -9.64
CA ALA A 219 -1.91 4.12 -8.30
C ALA A 219 -0.53 3.46 -8.24
N ALA A 220 -0.26 2.52 -9.14
CA ALA A 220 0.99 1.75 -9.14
C ALA A 220 2.27 2.61 -9.18
N PRO A 221 2.41 3.62 -10.07
CA PRO A 221 3.60 4.47 -10.12
C PRO A 221 3.69 5.49 -8.98
N LEU A 222 2.58 5.80 -8.27
CA LEU A 222 2.57 6.83 -7.25
C LEU A 222 3.64 6.60 -6.17
N VAL A 223 3.74 5.39 -5.64
CA VAL A 223 4.73 5.09 -4.58
C VAL A 223 6.16 5.20 -5.12
N ASP A 224 6.42 4.74 -6.34
CA ASP A 224 7.75 4.82 -6.92
C ASP A 224 8.17 6.28 -7.16
N LEU A 225 7.27 7.11 -7.70
CA LEU A 225 7.48 8.55 -7.87
C LEU A 225 7.74 9.25 -6.52
N LEU A 226 6.97 8.92 -5.48
CA LEU A 226 7.18 9.46 -4.13
C LEU A 226 8.52 9.04 -3.53
N ARG A 227 8.98 7.80 -3.75
CA ARG A 227 10.28 7.33 -3.26
C ARG A 227 11.44 8.16 -3.81
N TYR A 228 11.38 8.51 -5.10
CA TYR A 228 12.39 9.32 -5.77
C TYR A 228 12.29 10.81 -5.41
N ALA A 229 11.07 11.34 -5.33
CA ALA A 229 10.84 12.76 -5.11
C ALA A 229 11.12 13.21 -3.66
N LEU A 230 10.90 12.33 -2.68
CA LEU A 230 10.93 12.74 -1.27
C LEU A 230 12.31 12.52 -0.62
N PRO A 231 12.78 13.44 0.24
CA PRO A 231 13.99 13.26 1.06
C PRO A 231 13.89 12.07 2.02
N SER A 232 14.99 11.39 2.33
CA SER A 232 15.01 10.14 3.11
C SER A 232 14.45 10.25 4.54
N ASP A 233 14.46 11.45 5.11
CA ASP A 233 13.93 11.73 6.45
C ASP A 233 12.41 11.92 6.49
N ILE A 234 11.73 12.01 5.33
CA ILE A 234 10.27 12.06 5.25
C ILE A 234 9.70 10.62 5.27
N PRO A 235 8.95 10.22 6.31
CA PRO A 235 8.29 8.92 6.36
C PRO A 235 7.45 8.65 5.11
N LEU A 236 7.61 7.44 4.55
CA LEU A 236 6.81 6.95 3.44
C LEU A 236 6.40 5.49 3.72
N ARG A 237 5.16 5.28 4.12
CA ARG A 237 4.66 3.95 4.55
C ARG A 237 3.29 3.65 3.96
N LEU A 238 3.02 2.36 3.78
CA LEU A 238 1.71 1.86 3.36
C LEU A 238 1.25 0.82 4.38
N SER A 239 0.00 0.92 4.83
CA SER A 239 -0.56 0.02 5.84
C SER A 239 -1.95 -0.46 5.45
N GLY A 240 -2.26 -1.71 5.78
CA GLY A 240 -3.45 -2.41 5.30
C GLY A 240 -3.26 -3.02 3.90
N ILE A 241 -4.10 -4.00 3.56
CA ILE A 241 -4.13 -4.64 2.24
C ILE A 241 -5.25 -4.03 1.40
N ASP A 242 -6.44 -3.96 1.99
CA ASP A 242 -7.63 -3.36 1.38
C ASP A 242 -7.79 -1.93 1.82
N ASN A 243 -7.98 -1.07 0.82
CA ASN A 243 -8.09 0.37 0.99
C ASN A 243 -6.97 0.95 1.86
N PRO A 244 -5.69 0.74 1.46
CA PRO A 244 -4.57 0.97 2.34
C PRO A 244 -4.43 2.44 2.73
N VAL A 245 -3.85 2.69 3.90
CA VAL A 245 -3.47 4.03 4.34
C VAL A 245 -2.02 4.29 3.95
N LEU A 246 -1.83 5.28 3.07
CA LEU A 246 -0.54 5.82 2.68
C LEU A 246 -0.16 6.98 3.61
N GLU A 247 1.01 6.89 4.21
CA GLU A 247 1.62 7.89 5.06
C GLU A 247 2.74 8.59 4.28
N ILE A 248 2.69 9.92 4.21
CA ILE A 248 3.66 10.79 3.55
C ILE A 248 4.00 11.93 4.52
N GLY A 249 5.10 11.79 5.25
CA GLY A 249 5.43 12.71 6.34
C GLY A 249 4.28 12.80 7.36
N PRO A 250 3.74 14.00 7.63
CA PRO A 250 2.60 14.15 8.55
C PRO A 250 1.24 13.76 7.93
N ALA A 251 1.16 13.63 6.60
CA ALA A 251 -0.09 13.30 5.93
C ALA A 251 -0.37 11.79 5.98
N ARG A 252 -1.61 11.43 6.28
CA ARG A 252 -2.13 10.06 6.18
C ARG A 252 -3.35 10.11 5.28
N LEU A 253 -3.45 9.22 4.30
CA LEU A 253 -4.56 9.19 3.36
C LEU A 253 -5.00 7.76 3.05
N GLN A 254 -6.31 7.52 3.06
CA GLN A 254 -6.89 6.21 2.75
C GLN A 254 -7.13 6.12 1.25
N LEU A 255 -6.57 5.10 0.60
CA LEU A 255 -6.66 4.90 -0.83
C LEU A 255 -7.81 3.96 -1.16
N GLY A 256 -8.84 4.43 -1.87
CA GLY A 256 -9.99 3.61 -2.22
C GLY A 256 -11.07 3.53 -1.14
N THR A 257 -12.14 2.79 -1.45
CA THR A 257 -13.31 2.61 -0.59
C THR A 257 -13.82 1.16 -0.64
N ALA A 258 -14.81 0.81 0.18
CA ALA A 258 -15.41 -0.53 0.10
C ALA A 258 -16.08 -0.80 -1.26
N THR A 259 -16.67 0.22 -1.90
CA THR A 259 -17.29 0.10 -3.22
C THR A 259 -16.28 0.21 -4.36
N THR A 260 -15.16 0.89 -4.10
CA THR A 260 -14.08 1.12 -5.07
C THR A 260 -12.73 0.73 -4.46
N PRO A 261 -12.51 -0.59 -4.22
CA PRO A 261 -11.35 -1.03 -3.48
C PRO A 261 -10.05 -0.76 -4.23
N VAL A 262 -9.04 -0.36 -3.48
CA VAL A 262 -7.65 -0.30 -3.94
C VAL A 262 -6.84 -1.30 -3.13
N ARG A 263 -5.97 -2.06 -3.80
CA ARG A 263 -5.12 -3.08 -3.16
C ARG A 263 -3.72 -2.53 -2.92
N ALA A 264 -3.19 -2.75 -1.73
CA ALA A 264 -1.81 -2.38 -1.39
C ALA A 264 -0.77 -3.10 -2.26
N THR A 265 -1.07 -4.33 -2.68
CA THR A 265 -0.21 -5.20 -3.49
C THR A 265 0.29 -4.52 -4.77
N ASP A 266 -0.55 -3.70 -5.41
CA ASP A 266 -0.22 -3.00 -6.66
C ASP A 266 0.83 -1.89 -6.48
N PHE A 267 0.87 -1.24 -5.31
CA PHE A 267 1.84 -0.17 -5.03
C PHE A 267 3.27 -0.67 -4.82
N TYR A 268 3.44 -1.96 -4.53
CA TYR A 268 4.77 -2.55 -4.33
C TYR A 268 5.41 -3.00 -5.65
N LEU A 269 4.64 -3.16 -6.73
CA LEU A 269 5.11 -3.80 -7.96
C LEU A 269 6.24 -3.01 -8.64
N LEU A 270 6.05 -1.71 -8.88
CA LEU A 270 7.07 -0.87 -9.53
C LEU A 270 8.30 -0.65 -8.64
N PRO A 271 8.16 -0.33 -7.34
CA PRO A 271 9.29 -0.28 -6.42
C PRO A 271 10.15 -1.55 -6.38
N LEU A 272 9.52 -2.73 -6.50
CA LEU A 272 10.20 -4.02 -6.52
C LEU A 272 10.76 -4.39 -7.88
N LEU A 273 10.23 -3.83 -8.98
CA LEU A 273 10.67 -4.14 -10.33
C LEU A 273 12.19 -3.93 -10.46
N GLY A 274 12.69 -2.76 -10.06
CA GLY A 274 14.13 -2.46 -10.11
C GLY A 274 14.97 -3.33 -9.18
N VAL A 275 14.43 -3.73 -8.01
CA VAL A 275 15.12 -4.62 -7.06
C VAL A 275 15.30 -6.01 -7.66
N VAL A 276 14.24 -6.59 -8.21
CA VAL A 276 14.27 -7.94 -8.81
C VAL A 276 15.07 -7.92 -10.11
N GLU A 277 14.92 -6.89 -10.93
CA GLU A 277 15.65 -6.73 -12.18
C GLU A 277 17.17 -6.71 -11.93
N ALA A 278 17.64 -5.95 -10.95
CA ALA A 278 19.05 -5.91 -10.56
C ALA A 278 19.56 -7.29 -10.10
N GLN A 279 18.77 -8.00 -9.29
CA GLN A 279 19.13 -9.35 -8.83
C GLN A 279 19.27 -10.35 -9.99
N LEU A 280 18.35 -10.33 -10.96
CA LEU A 280 18.37 -11.26 -12.09
C LEU A 280 19.43 -10.89 -13.14
N LYS A 281 19.61 -9.59 -13.43
CA LYS A 281 20.62 -9.12 -14.40
C LYS A 281 22.04 -9.53 -14.00
N ASN A 282 22.36 -9.50 -12.71
CA ASN A 282 23.68 -9.90 -12.22
C ASN A 282 23.99 -11.40 -12.39
N LEU A 283 22.98 -12.22 -12.70
CA LEU A 283 23.09 -13.68 -12.82
C LEU A 283 22.87 -14.19 -14.24
N SER A 284 22.32 -13.36 -15.14
CA SER A 284 21.99 -13.74 -16.50
C SER A 284 23.04 -13.26 -17.50
N ARG A 285 23.33 -14.09 -18.50
CA ARG A 285 24.13 -13.69 -19.67
C ARG A 285 23.30 -13.01 -20.76
N THR A 286 21.98 -13.16 -20.71
CA THR A 286 21.04 -12.56 -21.67
C THR A 286 20.30 -11.40 -21.02
N PRO A 287 19.85 -10.41 -21.82
CA PRO A 287 19.00 -9.33 -21.32
C PRO A 287 17.77 -9.89 -20.59
N ILE A 288 17.61 -9.49 -19.33
CA ILE A 288 16.43 -9.83 -18.53
C ILE A 288 15.42 -8.72 -18.71
N SER A 289 14.17 -9.09 -19.00
CA SER A 289 13.04 -8.19 -19.00
C SER A 289 11.96 -8.72 -18.05
N LEU A 290 11.33 -7.81 -17.30
CA LEU A 290 10.27 -8.13 -16.36
C LEU A 290 8.97 -7.42 -16.74
N ALA A 291 7.85 -8.09 -16.49
CA ALA A 291 6.52 -7.50 -16.51
C ALA A 291 5.86 -7.69 -15.15
N VAL A 292 5.07 -6.70 -14.74
CA VAL A 292 4.30 -6.76 -13.49
C VAL A 292 2.90 -7.32 -13.78
N VAL A 293 2.37 -8.09 -12.84
CA VAL A 293 1.00 -8.63 -12.90
C VAL A 293 0.25 -8.15 -11.66
N TYR A 294 -0.73 -7.27 -11.91
CA TYR A 294 -1.57 -6.65 -10.88
C TYR A 294 -2.43 -7.69 -10.16
N ASP A 295 -2.94 -7.32 -8.99
CA ASP A 295 -3.92 -8.16 -8.30
C ASP A 295 -5.23 -8.25 -9.09
N GLY A 296 -5.98 -9.34 -8.95
CA GLY A 296 -7.28 -9.51 -9.63
C GLY A 296 -7.26 -9.80 -11.14
N SER A 297 -6.11 -9.73 -11.82
CA SER A 297 -6.03 -9.98 -13.27
C SER A 297 -6.11 -11.45 -13.70
N GLU A 298 -6.03 -12.40 -12.76
CA GLU A 298 -6.02 -13.84 -13.02
C GLU A 298 -7.09 -14.53 -12.16
N THR A 299 -8.05 -15.21 -12.79
CA THR A 299 -9.18 -15.85 -12.10
C THR A 299 -8.86 -17.22 -11.52
N GLN A 300 -7.77 -17.86 -11.95
CA GLN A 300 -7.36 -19.18 -11.50
C GLN A 300 -5.84 -19.25 -11.34
N THR A 301 -5.38 -19.04 -10.11
CA THR A 301 -3.97 -19.18 -9.76
C THR A 301 -3.86 -20.31 -8.72
N PRO A 302 -2.99 -21.32 -8.92
CA PRO A 302 -2.70 -22.32 -7.90
C PRO A 302 -2.36 -21.68 -6.55
N GLN A 303 -2.65 -22.39 -5.47
CA GLN A 303 -2.35 -21.92 -4.13
C GLN A 303 -1.28 -22.79 -3.49
N ILE A 304 -0.43 -22.17 -2.69
CA ILE A 304 0.48 -22.86 -1.78
C ILE A 304 0.12 -22.49 -0.34
N LYS A 305 0.16 -23.49 0.53
CA LYS A 305 0.06 -23.31 1.97
C LYS A 305 1.44 -22.96 2.52
N LEU A 306 1.48 -21.98 3.41
CA LEU A 306 2.70 -21.58 4.10
C LEU A 306 2.41 -21.06 5.52
N THR A 307 3.40 -21.13 6.40
CA THR A 307 3.30 -20.62 7.77
C THR A 307 3.62 -19.14 7.80
N ALA A 308 2.60 -18.29 7.62
CA ALA A 308 2.70 -16.85 7.81
C ALA A 308 1.39 -16.29 8.37
N PRO A 309 1.43 -15.12 9.05
CA PRO A 309 0.23 -14.40 9.42
C PRO A 309 -0.59 -14.03 8.18
N ASP A 310 -1.92 -13.95 8.35
CA ASP A 310 -2.78 -13.34 7.33
C ASP A 310 -2.31 -11.92 7.01
N GLN A 311 -2.52 -11.52 5.75
CA GLN A 311 -2.06 -10.25 5.19
C GLN A 311 -0.54 -10.08 5.08
N ALA A 312 0.26 -11.09 5.46
CA ALA A 312 1.69 -11.07 5.17
C ALA A 312 1.93 -10.99 3.66
N LEU A 313 2.83 -10.09 3.25
CA LEU A 313 3.12 -9.83 1.83
C LEU A 313 4.22 -10.74 1.31
N PHE A 314 4.01 -11.27 0.12
CA PHE A 314 4.99 -12.05 -0.63
C PHE A 314 5.07 -11.56 -2.07
N ALA A 315 6.27 -11.60 -2.63
CA ALA A 315 6.49 -11.37 -4.05
C ALA A 315 6.81 -12.71 -4.74
N THR A 316 6.31 -12.91 -5.95
CA THR A 316 6.67 -14.08 -6.78
C THR A 316 7.26 -13.63 -8.10
N VAL A 317 8.30 -14.33 -8.54
CA VAL A 317 8.91 -14.15 -9.87
C VAL A 317 8.81 -15.47 -10.61
N SER A 318 8.13 -15.47 -11.76
CA SER A 318 7.91 -16.67 -12.57
C SER A 318 8.47 -16.49 -13.99
N ASN A 319 9.01 -17.56 -14.56
CA ASN A 319 9.47 -17.61 -15.95
C ASN A 319 8.43 -18.23 -16.90
N ALA A 320 7.20 -18.48 -16.47
CA ALA A 320 6.20 -19.23 -17.26
C ALA A 320 5.99 -18.65 -18.66
N ARG A 321 5.94 -17.31 -18.80
CA ARG A 321 5.81 -16.65 -20.11
C ARG A 321 7.03 -16.82 -21.03
N LEU A 322 8.23 -16.94 -20.46
CA LEU A 322 9.45 -17.23 -21.22
C LEU A 322 9.45 -18.66 -21.74
N VAL A 323 8.97 -19.59 -20.92
CA VAL A 323 9.02 -21.03 -21.21
C VAL A 323 7.87 -21.47 -22.12
N ALA A 324 6.72 -20.80 -22.08
CA ALA A 324 5.50 -21.21 -22.77
C ALA A 324 5.57 -21.26 -24.31
N LYS A 325 6.70 -20.93 -24.97
CA LYS A 325 6.94 -21.01 -26.43
C LYS A 325 5.76 -20.57 -27.31
N SER A 326 5.01 -19.57 -26.87
CA SER A 326 3.69 -19.28 -27.44
C SER A 326 3.78 -18.06 -28.35
N SER A 327 3.86 -18.32 -29.66
CA SER A 327 3.90 -17.37 -30.78
C SER A 327 5.19 -16.53 -30.92
N ALA A 328 5.65 -16.37 -32.16
CA ALA A 328 6.81 -15.54 -32.53
C ALA A 328 6.67 -14.04 -32.16
N THR A 329 5.53 -13.64 -31.60
CA THR A 329 5.20 -12.26 -31.23
C THR A 329 5.04 -12.06 -29.72
N ALA A 330 5.01 -13.13 -28.91
CA ALA A 330 4.94 -12.98 -27.46
C ALA A 330 6.27 -12.47 -26.94
N LYS A 331 6.23 -11.27 -26.36
CA LYS A 331 7.40 -10.70 -25.71
C LYS A 331 7.80 -11.55 -24.49
N GLU A 332 9.08 -11.84 -24.41
CA GLU A 332 9.70 -12.73 -23.44
C GLU A 332 10.01 -12.00 -22.13
N TYR A 333 9.17 -12.19 -21.10
CA TYR A 333 9.31 -11.54 -19.79
C TYR A 333 9.21 -12.51 -18.62
N TYR A 334 9.99 -12.28 -17.55
CA TYR A 334 9.65 -12.79 -16.23
C TYR A 334 8.45 -12.02 -15.68
N LEU A 335 7.59 -12.71 -14.93
CA LEU A 335 6.40 -12.10 -14.33
C LEU A 335 6.61 -11.87 -12.84
N LEU A 336 6.53 -10.61 -12.41
CA LEU A 336 6.54 -10.18 -11.01
C LEU A 336 5.11 -9.99 -10.51
N ARG A 337 4.77 -10.62 -9.39
CA ARG A 337 3.52 -10.42 -8.64
C ARG A 337 3.84 -10.07 -7.19
N VAL A 338 2.94 -9.35 -6.54
CA VAL A 338 2.87 -9.21 -5.08
C VAL A 338 1.50 -9.68 -4.63
N ARG A 339 1.45 -10.52 -3.61
CA ARG A 339 0.22 -11.11 -3.07
C ARG A 339 0.27 -11.10 -1.54
N ALA A 340 -0.89 -10.95 -0.93
CA ALA A 340 -1.07 -11.09 0.50
C ALA A 340 -1.52 -12.53 0.82
N VAL A 341 -1.06 -13.07 1.94
CA VAL A 341 -1.56 -14.35 2.47
C VAL A 341 -3.01 -14.17 2.94
N SER A 342 -3.86 -15.14 2.60
CA SER A 342 -5.25 -15.20 3.07
C SER A 342 -5.54 -16.62 3.53
N ALA A 343 -5.97 -16.77 4.79
CA ALA A 343 -6.22 -18.07 5.42
C ALA A 343 -5.01 -19.04 5.33
N GLY A 344 -3.79 -18.51 5.48
CA GLY A 344 -2.55 -19.29 5.35
C GLY A 344 -2.22 -19.77 3.93
N LEU A 345 -2.94 -19.28 2.91
CA LEU A 345 -2.74 -19.61 1.50
C LEU A 345 -2.17 -18.41 0.73
N LEU A 346 -1.31 -18.69 -0.23
CA LEU A 346 -0.74 -17.72 -1.16
C LEU A 346 -0.98 -18.18 -2.59
N ALA A 347 -1.58 -17.31 -3.40
CA ALA A 347 -1.70 -17.53 -4.84
C ALA A 347 -0.33 -17.42 -5.50
N VAL A 348 0.10 -18.47 -6.19
CA VAL A 348 1.38 -18.50 -6.92
C VAL A 348 1.20 -19.07 -8.33
N PRO A 349 1.94 -18.56 -9.33
CA PRO A 349 1.92 -19.12 -10.68
C PRO A 349 2.27 -20.61 -10.68
N GLN A 350 1.79 -21.34 -11.69
CA GLN A 350 2.23 -22.70 -11.96
C GLN A 350 3.75 -22.74 -12.21
N GLY A 351 4.36 -23.88 -11.88
CA GLY A 351 5.77 -24.15 -12.09
C GLY A 351 6.46 -24.74 -10.87
N ARG A 352 7.69 -25.23 -11.07
CA ARG A 352 8.55 -25.74 -9.99
C ARG A 352 8.96 -24.60 -9.06
N ILE A 353 8.70 -24.75 -7.77
CA ILE A 353 9.20 -23.79 -6.77
C ILE A 353 10.72 -23.94 -6.64
N VAL A 354 11.44 -22.83 -6.80
CA VAL A 354 12.91 -22.75 -6.66
C VAL A 354 13.29 -21.85 -5.48
N ASN A 355 14.50 -22.03 -4.94
CA ASN A 355 14.94 -21.35 -3.71
C ASN A 355 15.73 -20.07 -3.96
N THR A 356 16.31 -19.91 -5.15
CA THR A 356 17.24 -18.82 -5.45
C THR A 356 17.01 -18.22 -6.84
N PRO A 357 17.41 -16.96 -7.06
CA PRO A 357 17.45 -16.36 -8.39
C PRO A 357 18.26 -17.18 -9.41
N ALA A 358 19.39 -17.76 -8.99
CA ALA A 358 20.23 -18.58 -9.87
C ALA A 358 19.52 -19.87 -10.31
N GLU A 359 18.77 -20.51 -9.41
CA GLU A 359 17.93 -21.67 -9.75
C GLU A 359 16.81 -21.29 -10.73
N LEU A 360 16.21 -20.10 -10.58
CA LEU A 360 15.21 -19.58 -11.52
C LEU A 360 15.79 -19.38 -12.93
N ILE A 361 16.97 -18.73 -13.04
CA ILE A 361 17.68 -18.56 -14.32
C ILE A 361 18.06 -19.92 -14.93
N ALA A 362 18.55 -20.85 -14.12
CA ALA A 362 18.91 -22.20 -14.58
C ALA A 362 17.68 -22.99 -15.09
N ALA A 363 16.52 -22.83 -14.44
CA ALA A 363 15.27 -23.41 -14.92
C ALA A 363 14.83 -22.80 -16.26
N THR A 364 14.95 -21.48 -16.42
CA THR A 364 14.69 -20.80 -17.70
C THR A 364 15.58 -21.34 -18.82
N ALA A 365 16.89 -21.49 -18.57
CA ALA A 365 17.82 -22.03 -19.56
C ALA A 365 17.50 -23.48 -19.97
N LYS A 366 16.83 -24.24 -19.10
CA LYS A 366 16.37 -25.61 -19.36
C LYS A 366 14.97 -25.69 -19.98
N GLY A 367 14.31 -24.55 -20.22
CA GLY A 367 12.92 -24.52 -20.66
C GLY A 367 11.96 -25.13 -19.63
N GLN A 368 12.24 -24.98 -18.33
CA GLN A 368 11.41 -25.49 -17.25
C GLN A 368 10.67 -24.33 -16.56
N GLU A 369 9.35 -24.44 -16.45
CA GLU A 369 8.57 -23.49 -15.67
C GLU A 369 8.97 -23.54 -14.20
N ALA A 370 9.29 -22.38 -13.64
CA ALA A 370 9.72 -22.21 -12.28
C ALA A 370 9.19 -20.90 -11.69
N VAL A 371 9.01 -20.93 -10.37
CA VAL A 371 8.58 -19.79 -9.58
C VAL A 371 9.48 -19.64 -8.36
N LEU A 372 9.96 -18.41 -8.15
CA LEU A 372 10.69 -18.01 -6.96
C LEU A 372 9.76 -17.18 -6.07
N VAL A 373 9.69 -17.55 -4.79
CA VAL A 373 8.83 -16.88 -3.80
C VAL A 373 9.70 -16.13 -2.79
N TYR A 374 9.36 -14.87 -2.55
CA TYR A 374 10.02 -14.00 -1.57
C TYR A 374 9.02 -13.57 -0.51
N ARG A 375 9.46 -13.56 0.76
CA ARG A 375 8.80 -12.76 1.80
C ARG A 375 9.16 -11.30 1.57
N LEU A 376 8.15 -10.42 1.56
CA LEU A 376 8.32 -8.99 1.40
C LEU A 376 8.24 -8.29 2.76
N ASN A 377 9.31 -7.59 3.15
CA ASN A 377 9.25 -6.60 4.21
C ASN A 377 8.95 -5.23 3.60
N ALA A 378 7.75 -4.73 3.88
CA ALA A 378 7.20 -3.48 3.37
C ALA A 378 7.08 -2.37 4.44
N ALA A 379 7.81 -2.49 5.56
CA ALA A 379 7.73 -1.52 6.67
C ALA A 379 8.17 -0.10 6.27
N ASP A 380 9.05 0.01 5.27
CA ASP A 380 9.49 1.27 4.66
C ASP A 380 9.43 1.12 3.13
N LEU A 381 8.59 1.92 2.48
CA LEU A 381 8.43 1.89 1.03
C LEU A 381 9.72 2.25 0.30
N ARG A 382 10.65 2.97 0.93
CA ARG A 382 11.95 3.32 0.34
C ARG A 382 12.91 2.14 0.33
N ASN A 383 12.79 1.24 1.29
CA ASN A 383 13.72 0.14 1.53
C ASN A 383 12.99 -1.21 1.61
N LEU A 384 12.34 -1.58 0.51
CA LEU A 384 11.69 -2.88 0.38
C LEU A 384 12.75 -3.98 0.40
N LYS A 385 12.57 -4.97 1.28
CA LYS A 385 13.47 -6.12 1.38
C LYS A 385 12.77 -7.40 0.95
N LEU A 386 13.41 -8.13 0.04
CA LEU A 386 12.98 -9.44 -0.42
C LEU A 386 13.86 -10.52 0.21
N THR A 387 13.23 -11.51 0.86
CA THR A 387 13.92 -12.68 1.43
C THR A 387 13.38 -13.96 0.78
N PRO A 388 14.20 -14.76 0.07
CA PRO A 388 13.74 -15.99 -0.55
C PRO A 388 13.12 -16.94 0.49
N VAL A 389 11.99 -17.56 0.13
CA VAL A 389 11.31 -18.55 0.97
C VAL A 389 11.76 -19.95 0.53
N PRO A 390 12.29 -20.80 1.42
CA PRO A 390 12.70 -22.14 1.05
C PRO A 390 11.53 -22.98 0.50
N ALA A 391 11.71 -23.65 -0.63
CA ALA A 391 10.69 -24.48 -1.27
C ALA A 391 10.10 -25.54 -0.32
N LYS A 392 10.90 -26.09 0.60
CA LYS A 392 10.44 -27.05 1.63
C LYS A 392 9.40 -26.50 2.62
N SER A 393 9.28 -25.17 2.72
CA SER A 393 8.28 -24.50 3.58
C SER A 393 6.99 -24.17 2.83
N LEU A 394 6.90 -24.52 1.55
CA LEU A 394 5.79 -24.22 0.66
C LEU A 394 5.13 -25.54 0.24
N GLN A 395 3.89 -25.76 0.69
CA GLN A 395 3.14 -26.97 0.40
C GLN A 395 2.09 -26.68 -0.68
N PRO A 396 2.15 -27.32 -1.86
CA PRO A 396 1.09 -27.19 -2.86
C PRO A 396 -0.27 -27.56 -2.28
N VAL A 397 -1.29 -26.77 -2.58
CA VAL A 397 -2.69 -27.17 -2.35
C VAL A 397 -3.15 -27.95 -3.58
N PRO A 398 -3.71 -29.18 -3.41
CA PRO A 398 -4.14 -30.02 -4.51
C PRO A 398 -5.31 -29.43 -5.31
#